data_AF-A0A6A8G2B7-F1
#
_entry.id   AF-A0A6A8G2B7-F1
#
_cell.length_a   1.000
_cell.length_b   1.000
_cell.length_c   1.000
_cell.angle_alpha   90.00
_cell.angle_beta   90.00
_cell.angle_gamma   90.00
#
_symmetry.space_group_name_H-M   'P 1'
#
loop_
_entity.id
_entity.type
_entity.pdbx_description
1 polymer ?
#
loop_
_entity_poly.entity_id
_entity_poly.type
_entity_poly.pdbx_seq_one_letter_code
_entity_poly.pdbx_strand_id
1 'polypeptide(L)'
;MELYNYRNKINHEAHIVGVKNDKNEVIAACLLTEARIFKFYKYFYSHRGPLLDYFDAKLVCYFFKELSKFIYKNRGVFILVDPYLIENLRDANGRIIKNYNNSVIVKMLGKIGYLHQGYTTGYSNKSQIRWISVLDLKDKDENQLLKEMEYQTRRNIKKTIEIGVKVEDLSIEETNRFYKLFQMAEEKHGFHFMNEDYFKRMQEIYKDKAMLKIACIK
;
A
#
# COMPACT_ATOMS: atom_id res chain seq x y z
N MET A 1 -11.62 -5.55 -1.95
CA MET A 1 -12.26 -6.73 -2.59
C MET A 1 -11.87 -6.87 -4.06
N GLU A 2 -11.57 -5.77 -4.72
CA GLU A 2 -11.22 -5.60 -6.12
C GLU A 2 -10.03 -6.47 -6.53
N LEU A 3 -8.92 -6.37 -5.79
CA LEU A 3 -7.72 -7.18 -6.04
C LEU A 3 -8.00 -8.69 -5.87
N TYR A 4 -8.79 -9.08 -4.87
CA TYR A 4 -9.21 -10.47 -4.66
C TYR A 4 -10.01 -10.98 -5.87
N ASN A 5 -11.05 -10.24 -6.26
CA ASN A 5 -11.91 -10.60 -7.39
C ASN A 5 -11.10 -10.70 -8.69
N TYR A 6 -10.19 -9.75 -8.93
CA TYR A 6 -9.33 -9.75 -10.11
C TYR A 6 -8.40 -10.97 -10.15
N ARG A 7 -7.65 -11.22 -9.07
CA ARG A 7 -6.71 -12.34 -8.98
C ARG A 7 -7.41 -13.69 -9.08
N ASN A 8 -8.60 -13.81 -8.50
CA ASN A 8 -9.36 -15.05 -8.56
C ASN A 8 -10.07 -15.29 -9.89
N LYS A 9 -10.41 -14.24 -10.64
CA LYS A 9 -10.88 -14.38 -12.03
C LYS A 9 -9.81 -14.95 -12.95
N ILE A 10 -8.53 -14.66 -12.68
CA ILE A 10 -7.42 -15.04 -13.56
C ILE A 10 -6.86 -16.41 -13.19
N ASN A 11 -6.40 -16.58 -11.95
CA ASN A 11 -5.63 -17.77 -11.54
C ASN A 11 -6.10 -18.41 -10.23
N HIS A 12 -7.16 -17.92 -9.57
CA HIS A 12 -7.56 -18.37 -8.23
C HIS A 12 -6.45 -18.26 -7.17
N GLU A 13 -5.61 -17.23 -7.29
CA GLU A 13 -4.40 -17.04 -6.48
C GLU A 13 -4.59 -16.06 -5.30
N ALA A 14 -5.83 -15.71 -4.94
CA ALA A 14 -6.11 -14.81 -3.82
C ALA A 14 -7.03 -15.44 -2.78
N HIS A 15 -6.74 -15.16 -1.52
CA HIS A 15 -7.46 -15.69 -0.36
C HIS A 15 -7.85 -14.55 0.56
N ILE A 16 -9.04 -14.65 1.16
CA ILE A 16 -9.44 -13.79 2.27
C ILE A 16 -9.54 -14.69 3.50
N VAL A 17 -8.71 -14.38 4.49
CA VAL A 17 -8.74 -15.05 5.80
C VAL A 17 -9.09 -14.05 6.88
N GLY A 18 -9.67 -14.50 7.97
CA GLY A 18 -10.07 -13.63 9.06
C GLY A 18 -10.42 -14.40 10.32
N VAL A 19 -10.59 -13.67 11.41
CA VAL A 19 -11.01 -14.21 12.70
C VAL A 19 -12.36 -13.59 13.04
N LYS A 20 -13.28 -14.44 13.51
CA LYS A 20 -14.55 -14.00 14.06
C LYS A 20 -14.59 -14.28 15.55
N ASN A 21 -15.24 -13.40 16.30
CA ASN A 21 -15.53 -13.63 17.72
C ASN A 21 -16.77 -14.53 17.88
N ASP A 22 -17.14 -14.81 19.13
CA ASP A 22 -18.30 -15.66 19.47
C ASP A 22 -19.65 -15.07 19.00
N LYS A 23 -19.69 -13.75 18.74
CA LYS A 23 -20.85 -13.06 18.17
C LYS A 23 -20.87 -13.08 16.63
N ASN A 24 -19.97 -13.84 16.00
CA ASN A 24 -19.82 -13.94 14.55
C ASN A 24 -19.36 -12.62 13.87
N GLU A 25 -18.81 -11.68 14.65
CA GLU A 25 -18.27 -10.40 14.16
C GLU A 25 -16.82 -10.58 13.72
N VAL A 26 -16.43 -9.99 12.59
CA VAL A 26 -15.06 -10.05 12.07
C VAL A 26 -14.15 -9.11 12.89
N ILE A 27 -13.19 -9.69 13.60
CA ILE A 27 -12.23 -8.95 14.47
C ILE A 27 -10.81 -8.90 13.89
N ALA A 28 -10.54 -9.67 12.84
CA ALA A 28 -9.32 -9.59 12.05
C ALA A 28 -9.58 -10.03 10.62
N ALA A 29 -8.87 -9.45 9.65
CA ALA A 29 -8.96 -9.81 8.24
C ALA A 29 -7.63 -9.64 7.52
N CYS A 30 -7.38 -10.45 6.50
CA CYS A 30 -6.21 -10.34 5.64
C CYS A 30 -6.51 -10.83 4.23
N LEU A 31 -6.11 -10.02 3.24
CA LEU A 31 -6.01 -10.43 1.86
C LEU A 31 -4.63 -11.05 1.64
N LEU A 32 -4.61 -12.29 1.16
CA LEU A 32 -3.39 -12.97 0.77
C LEU A 32 -3.39 -13.19 -0.74
N THR A 33 -2.23 -13.07 -1.37
CA THR A 33 -2.00 -13.67 -2.69
C THR A 33 -0.96 -14.76 -2.59
N GLU A 34 -1.08 -15.77 -3.44
CA GLU A 34 -0.09 -16.82 -3.61
C GLU A 34 0.60 -16.73 -4.97
N ALA A 35 1.83 -17.25 -5.04
CA ALA A 35 2.52 -17.46 -6.30
C ALA A 35 3.35 -18.75 -6.22
N ARG A 36 3.39 -19.48 -7.35
CA ARG A 36 4.02 -20.80 -7.46
C ARG A 36 5.54 -20.71 -7.39
N ILE A 37 6.15 -21.60 -6.60
CA ILE A 37 7.59 -21.83 -6.51
C ILE A 37 7.87 -23.33 -6.49
N PHE A 38 9.08 -23.74 -6.87
CA PHE A 38 9.53 -25.14 -6.82
C PHE A 38 8.49 -26.15 -7.33
N LYS A 39 7.99 -25.93 -8.54
CA LYS A 39 6.97 -26.74 -9.25
C LYS A 39 5.61 -26.90 -8.56
N PHE A 40 5.44 -27.11 -7.26
CA PHE A 40 4.09 -27.31 -6.69
C PHE A 40 3.90 -26.66 -5.32
N TYR A 41 4.95 -25.99 -4.85
CA TYR A 41 4.92 -25.17 -3.66
C TYR A 41 4.53 -23.74 -4.01
N LYS A 42 4.25 -22.96 -2.97
CA LYS A 42 3.83 -21.57 -3.10
C LYS A 42 4.55 -20.70 -2.08
N TYR A 43 4.67 -19.42 -2.36
CA TYR A 43 4.83 -18.43 -1.31
C TYR A 43 3.59 -17.54 -1.27
N PHE A 44 3.35 -16.94 -0.11
CA PHE A 44 2.21 -16.06 0.12
C PHE A 44 2.67 -14.64 0.46
N TYR A 45 1.81 -13.66 0.23
CA TYR A 45 2.06 -12.26 0.57
C TYR A 45 0.78 -11.57 1.06
N SER A 46 0.89 -10.79 2.13
CA SER A 46 -0.26 -10.20 2.85
C SER A 46 -0.67 -8.80 2.44
N HIS A 47 0.02 -8.16 1.48
CA HIS A 47 -0.30 -6.84 0.94
C HIS A 47 -0.69 -5.79 2.00
N ARG A 48 0.25 -5.41 2.88
CA ARG A 48 0.02 -4.48 4.00
C ARG A 48 -0.92 -4.98 5.11
N GLY A 49 -1.42 -6.21 5.01
CA GLY A 49 -2.14 -6.89 6.08
C GLY A 49 -1.24 -7.67 7.03
N PRO A 50 -1.81 -8.30 8.07
CA PRO A 50 -3.24 -8.33 8.38
C PRO A 50 -3.75 -7.05 9.05
N LEU A 51 -5.06 -6.80 8.92
CA LEU A 51 -5.81 -5.76 9.62
C LEU A 51 -6.43 -6.36 10.88
N LEU A 52 -5.95 -5.95 12.05
CA LEU A 52 -6.40 -6.37 13.36
C LEU A 52 -5.93 -5.36 14.42
N ASP A 53 -6.47 -5.45 15.63
CA ASP A 53 -5.97 -4.66 16.75
C ASP A 53 -4.63 -5.22 17.26
N TYR A 54 -3.55 -4.50 16.98
CA TYR A 54 -2.20 -4.89 17.39
C TYR A 54 -1.91 -4.65 18.88
N PHE A 55 -2.80 -3.97 19.61
CA PHE A 55 -2.74 -3.88 21.06
C PHE A 55 -3.30 -5.14 21.74
N ASP A 56 -4.15 -5.91 21.07
CA ASP A 56 -4.59 -7.23 21.55
C ASP A 56 -3.57 -8.32 21.21
N ALA A 57 -2.61 -8.51 22.11
CA ALA A 57 -1.56 -9.52 21.95
C ALA A 57 -2.11 -10.96 21.78
N LYS A 58 -3.28 -11.28 22.35
CA LYS A 58 -3.88 -12.61 22.20
C LYS A 58 -4.39 -12.79 20.78
N LEU A 59 -5.11 -11.81 20.25
CA LEU A 59 -5.59 -11.82 18.87
C LEU A 59 -4.44 -11.85 17.87
N VAL A 60 -3.39 -11.04 18.06
CA VAL A 60 -2.22 -11.04 17.17
C VAL A 60 -1.56 -12.43 17.17
N CYS A 61 -1.26 -12.98 18.35
CA CYS A 61 -0.61 -14.29 18.45
C CYS A 61 -1.48 -15.40 17.85
N TYR A 62 -2.78 -15.38 18.09
CA TYR A 62 -3.74 -16.33 17.50
C TYR A 62 -3.75 -16.22 15.97
N PHE A 63 -3.94 -15.01 15.43
CA PHE A 63 -4.02 -14.78 13.99
C PHE A 63 -2.79 -15.29 13.27
N PHE A 64 -1.59 -14.92 13.72
CA PHE A 64 -0.35 -15.31 13.06
C PHE A 64 -0.04 -16.81 13.20
N LYS A 65 -0.45 -17.47 14.30
CA LYS A 65 -0.33 -18.93 14.42
C LYS A 65 -1.27 -19.66 13.46
N GLU A 66 -2.53 -19.26 13.38
CA GLU A 66 -3.49 -19.86 12.46
C GLU A 66 -3.15 -19.55 11.00
N LEU A 67 -2.59 -18.37 10.73
CA LEU A 67 -2.05 -18.02 9.43
C LEU A 67 -0.96 -19.02 9.02
N SER A 68 0.05 -19.27 9.85
CA SER A 68 1.10 -20.26 9.55
C SER A 68 0.53 -21.65 9.23
N LYS A 69 -0.50 -22.10 9.96
CA LYS A 69 -1.19 -23.37 9.68
C LYS A 69 -1.91 -23.35 8.33
N PHE A 70 -2.59 -22.25 8.00
CA PHE A 70 -3.23 -22.06 6.71
C PHE A 70 -2.21 -22.12 5.56
N ILE A 71 -1.06 -21.44 5.70
CA ILE A 71 0.01 -21.46 4.71
C ILE A 71 0.54 -22.88 4.50
N TYR A 72 0.84 -23.60 5.57
CA TYR A 72 1.32 -24.98 5.51
C TYR A 72 0.32 -25.90 4.80
N LYS A 73 -0.96 -25.85 5.17
CA LYS A 73 -2.03 -26.66 4.56
C LYS A 73 -2.18 -26.41 3.05
N ASN A 74 -1.84 -25.21 2.59
CA ASN A 74 -1.92 -24.80 1.18
C ASN A 74 -0.59 -24.95 0.42
N ARG A 75 0.34 -25.79 0.90
CA ARG A 75 1.67 -26.03 0.29
C ARG A 75 2.54 -24.76 0.22
N GLY A 76 2.34 -23.83 1.15
CA GLY A 76 3.16 -22.65 1.29
C GLY A 76 4.50 -22.97 1.97
N VAL A 77 5.59 -22.47 1.40
CA VAL A 77 6.95 -22.59 1.96
C VAL A 77 7.23 -21.45 2.93
N PHE A 78 6.81 -20.24 2.57
CA PHE A 78 6.92 -19.06 3.42
C PHE A 78 5.82 -18.05 3.08
N ILE A 79 5.64 -17.08 3.97
CA ILE A 79 4.78 -15.92 3.78
C ILE A 79 5.59 -14.64 4.04
N LEU A 80 5.38 -13.64 3.20
CA LEU A 80 5.82 -12.27 3.42
C LEU A 80 4.69 -11.48 4.06
N VAL A 81 4.97 -10.85 5.20
CA VAL A 81 3.99 -10.05 5.95
C VAL A 81 4.57 -8.68 6.25
N ASP A 82 3.84 -7.63 5.88
CA ASP A 82 4.26 -6.24 5.97
C ASP A 82 3.15 -5.32 6.53
N PRO A 83 2.64 -5.61 7.73
CA PRO A 83 1.43 -4.98 8.25
C PRO A 83 1.56 -3.47 8.32
N TYR A 84 0.44 -2.77 8.11
CA TYR A 84 0.40 -1.31 8.11
C TYR A 84 0.46 -0.70 9.52
N LEU A 85 1.61 -0.90 10.18
CA LEU A 85 1.91 -0.38 11.51
C LEU A 85 2.91 0.77 11.43
N ILE A 86 2.60 1.86 12.13
CA ILE A 86 3.49 3.01 12.24
C ILE A 86 4.53 2.70 13.31
N GLU A 87 5.81 2.73 12.93
CA GLU A 87 6.91 2.60 13.89
C GLU A 87 7.32 3.96 14.48
N ASN A 88 7.53 4.94 13.60
CA ASN A 88 7.89 6.30 13.99
C ASN A 88 7.11 7.32 13.16
N LEU A 89 6.61 8.36 13.81
CA LEU A 89 6.23 9.60 13.16
C LEU A 89 7.46 10.50 13.10
N ARG A 90 7.73 11.09 11.94
CA ARG A 90 8.90 11.95 11.71
C ARG A 90 8.52 13.26 11.07
N ASP A 91 9.34 14.28 11.30
CA ASP A 91 9.26 15.52 10.54
C ASP A 91 9.93 15.37 9.16
N ALA A 92 9.87 16.43 8.34
CA ALA A 92 10.48 16.46 7.01
C ALA A 92 12.02 16.33 7.04
N ASN A 93 12.67 16.58 8.17
CA ASN A 93 14.10 16.41 8.37
C ASN A 93 14.46 15.01 8.89
N GLY A 94 13.48 14.11 9.01
CA GLY A 94 13.66 12.74 9.49
C GLY A 94 13.79 12.63 11.02
N ARG A 95 13.59 13.71 11.78
CA ARG A 95 13.63 13.68 13.25
C ARG A 95 12.38 12.99 13.78
N ILE A 96 12.54 12.14 14.79
CA ILE A 96 11.42 11.41 15.39
C ILE A 96 10.58 12.37 16.24
N ILE A 97 9.32 12.54 15.85
CA ILE A 97 8.30 13.27 16.63
C ILE A 97 7.67 12.32 17.65
N LYS A 98 7.39 11.08 17.23
CA LYS A 98 6.75 10.06 18.08
C LYS A 98 7.26 8.67 17.71
N ASN A 99 7.61 7.89 18.73
CA ASN A 99 8.00 6.49 18.58
C ASN A 99 6.89 5.60 19.17
N TYR A 100 6.36 4.68 18.37
CA TYR A 100 5.33 3.73 18.81
C TYR A 100 5.92 2.43 19.39
N ASN A 101 7.20 2.16 19.12
CA ASN A 101 7.98 1.03 19.62
C ASN A 101 7.26 -0.32 19.48
N ASN A 102 7.20 -0.84 18.25
CA ASN A 102 6.58 -2.14 17.99
C ASN A 102 7.50 -3.33 18.33
N SER A 103 8.54 -3.14 19.15
CA SER A 103 9.51 -4.20 19.50
C SER A 103 8.86 -5.40 20.18
N VAL A 104 7.78 -5.19 20.94
CA VAL A 104 7.00 -6.26 21.58
C VAL A 104 6.37 -7.16 20.52
N ILE A 105 5.77 -6.57 19.48
CA ILE A 105 5.17 -7.30 18.36
C ILE A 105 6.25 -8.10 17.62
N VAL A 106 7.38 -7.47 17.30
CA VAL A 106 8.50 -8.15 16.62
C VAL A 106 9.00 -9.34 17.43
N LYS A 107 9.21 -9.20 18.74
CA LYS A 107 9.65 -10.29 19.62
C LYS A 107 8.61 -11.40 19.71
N MET A 108 7.33 -11.04 19.83
CA MET A 108 6.23 -12.00 19.91
C MET A 108 6.11 -12.82 18.63
N LEU A 109 6.14 -12.16 17.47
CA LEU A 109 6.11 -12.81 16.16
C LEU A 109 7.37 -13.68 15.93
N GLY A 110 8.52 -13.23 16.40
CA GLY A 110 9.77 -14.01 16.40
C GLY A 110 9.66 -15.34 17.14
N LYS A 111 9.00 -15.36 18.30
CA LYS A 111 8.77 -16.59 19.09
C LYS A 111 7.90 -17.63 18.38
N ILE A 112 7.14 -17.24 17.36
CA ILE A 112 6.27 -18.12 16.58
C ILE A 112 6.77 -18.30 15.13
N GLY A 113 8.03 -17.96 14.85
CA GLY A 113 8.71 -18.29 13.60
C GLY A 113 8.74 -17.19 12.54
N TYR A 114 8.24 -15.98 12.82
CA TYR A 114 8.30 -14.86 11.86
C TYR A 114 9.59 -14.06 12.04
N LEU A 115 10.38 -13.96 10.97
CA LEU A 115 11.66 -13.26 10.98
C LEU A 115 11.54 -11.81 10.48
N HIS A 116 11.80 -10.85 11.35
CA HIS A 116 11.88 -9.43 10.96
C HIS A 116 13.11 -9.16 10.09
N GLN A 117 12.91 -8.54 8.94
CA GLN A 117 13.94 -8.29 7.91
C GLN A 117 14.83 -7.06 8.20
N GLY A 118 14.81 -6.54 9.43
CA GLY A 118 15.56 -5.32 9.81
C GLY A 118 14.86 -4.03 9.40
N TYR A 119 15.47 -2.87 9.69
CA TYR A 119 14.92 -1.53 9.42
C TYR A 119 15.45 -0.94 8.11
N THR A 120 15.07 -1.53 6.98
CA THR A 120 15.54 -1.12 5.65
C THR A 120 15.09 0.29 5.25
N THR A 121 15.95 0.97 4.50
CA THR A 121 15.71 2.28 3.89
C THR A 121 15.88 2.21 2.38
N GLY A 122 15.26 3.13 1.64
CA GLY A 122 15.33 3.17 0.18
C GLY A 122 14.34 2.25 -0.52
N TYR A 123 14.48 2.14 -1.84
CA TYR A 123 13.60 1.36 -2.69
C TYR A 123 14.06 -0.10 -2.79
N SER A 124 13.11 -1.02 -2.82
CA SER A 124 13.37 -2.46 -2.91
C SER A 124 12.40 -3.08 -3.90
N ASN A 125 12.90 -3.96 -4.76
CA ASN A 125 12.06 -4.72 -5.68
C ASN A 125 11.32 -5.87 -4.97
N LYS A 126 11.63 -6.13 -3.69
CA LYS A 126 11.14 -7.29 -2.92
C LYS A 126 10.26 -6.92 -1.73
N SER A 127 10.19 -5.64 -1.36
CA SER A 127 9.46 -5.20 -0.17
C SER A 127 8.84 -3.82 -0.39
N GLN A 128 7.73 -3.55 0.29
CA GLN A 128 7.11 -2.24 0.26
C GLN A 128 8.00 -1.16 0.87
N ILE A 129 7.82 0.07 0.39
CA ILE A 129 8.47 1.25 0.98
C ILE A 129 7.97 1.46 2.42
N ARG A 130 8.90 1.78 3.33
CA ARG A 130 8.61 1.94 4.76
C ARG A 130 8.43 3.39 5.21
N TRP A 131 8.84 4.32 4.38
CA TRP A 131 8.79 5.75 4.63
C TRP A 131 7.74 6.34 3.70
N ILE A 132 6.69 6.93 4.28
CA ILE A 132 5.56 7.49 3.54
C ILE A 132 5.38 8.92 4.03
N SER A 133 5.37 9.88 3.09
CA SER A 133 4.97 11.26 3.38
C SER A 133 3.45 11.32 3.41
N VAL A 134 2.89 11.75 4.54
CA VAL A 134 1.44 11.81 4.77
C VAL A 134 1.06 13.23 5.16
N LEU A 135 0.10 13.81 4.43
CA LEU A 135 -0.55 15.07 4.79
C LEU A 135 -1.82 14.76 5.57
N ASP A 136 -1.88 15.12 6.84
CA ASP A 136 -3.08 14.96 7.67
C ASP A 136 -4.09 16.05 7.33
N LEU A 137 -5.24 15.61 6.82
CA LEU A 137 -6.37 16.45 6.39
C LEU A 137 -7.44 16.58 7.48
N LYS A 138 -7.32 15.83 8.59
CA LYS A 138 -8.35 15.81 9.61
C LYS A 138 -8.57 17.21 10.18
N ASP A 139 -9.83 17.62 10.26
CA ASP A 139 -10.28 18.90 10.82
C ASP A 139 -9.68 20.15 10.14
N LYS A 140 -9.26 20.04 8.87
CA LYS A 140 -8.67 21.14 8.08
C LYS A 140 -9.47 21.42 6.82
N ASP A 141 -9.67 22.70 6.51
CA ASP A 141 -10.16 23.17 5.22
C ASP A 141 -9.01 23.48 4.25
N GLU A 142 -9.35 23.78 2.99
CA GLU A 142 -8.36 24.10 1.95
C GLU A 142 -7.50 25.33 2.30
N ASN A 143 -8.08 26.33 2.95
CA ASN A 143 -7.37 27.56 3.33
C ASN A 143 -6.32 27.28 4.40
N GLN A 144 -6.67 26.47 5.40
CA GLN A 144 -5.78 26.04 6.46
C GLN A 144 -4.64 25.17 5.90
N LEU A 145 -4.96 24.22 5.01
CA LEU A 145 -3.95 23.40 4.33
C LEU A 145 -2.95 24.26 3.54
N LEU A 146 -3.43 25.23 2.74
CA LEU A 146 -2.56 26.14 1.99
C LEU A 146 -1.71 27.02 2.92
N LYS A 147 -2.26 27.45 4.06
CA LYS A 147 -1.54 28.26 5.05
C LYS A 147 -0.40 27.48 5.72
N GLU A 148 -0.62 26.20 6.00
CA GLU A 148 0.37 25.30 6.61
C GLU A 148 1.50 24.87 5.66
N MET A 149 1.29 24.95 4.34
CA MET A 149 2.33 24.68 3.36
C MET A 149 3.47 25.71 3.43
N GLU A 150 4.67 25.28 3.04
CA GLU A 150 5.79 26.19 2.81
C GLU A 150 5.41 27.31 1.84
N TYR A 151 5.99 28.50 2.06
CA TYR A 151 5.67 29.70 1.29
C TYR A 151 5.78 29.48 -0.23
N GLN A 152 6.86 28.83 -0.68
CA GLN A 152 7.09 28.57 -2.10
C GLN A 152 6.05 27.62 -2.69
N THR A 153 5.68 26.57 -1.95
CA THR A 153 4.63 25.61 -2.35
C THR A 153 3.29 26.31 -2.48
N ARG A 154 2.87 27.09 -1.46
CA ARG A 154 1.64 27.88 -1.51
C ARG A 154 1.64 28.87 -2.68
N ARG A 155 2.75 29.58 -2.92
CA ARG A 155 2.89 30.53 -4.03
C ARG A 155 2.76 29.83 -5.38
N ASN A 156 3.40 28.69 -5.57
CA ASN A 156 3.32 27.92 -6.81
C ASN A 156 1.90 27.43 -7.09
N ILE A 157 1.20 26.90 -6.09
CA ILE A 157 -0.20 26.47 -6.23
C ILE A 157 -1.10 27.64 -6.63
N LYS A 158 -0.99 28.79 -5.94
CA LYS A 158 -1.76 29.99 -6.30
C LYS A 158 -1.46 30.45 -7.73
N LYS A 159 -0.18 30.42 -8.14
CA LYS A 159 0.20 30.79 -9.50
C LYS A 159 -0.41 29.86 -10.54
N THR A 160 -0.43 28.56 -10.30
CA THR A 160 -1.07 27.56 -11.18
C THR A 160 -2.56 27.85 -11.38
N ILE A 161 -3.26 28.28 -10.33
CA ILE A 161 -4.67 28.70 -10.40
C ILE A 161 -4.81 30.00 -11.20
N GLU A 162 -3.97 31.01 -10.94
CA GLU A 162 -3.98 32.31 -11.63
C GLU A 162 -3.76 32.19 -13.14
N ILE A 163 -2.86 31.30 -13.58
CA ILE A 163 -2.57 31.09 -15.01
C ILE A 163 -3.62 30.19 -15.70
N GLY A 164 -4.66 29.78 -14.98
CA GLY A 164 -5.78 29.04 -15.57
C GLY A 164 -5.53 27.56 -15.81
N VAL A 165 -4.54 26.93 -15.16
CA VAL A 165 -4.36 25.48 -15.25
C VAL A 165 -5.59 24.77 -14.72
N LYS A 166 -6.06 23.77 -15.47
CA LYS A 166 -7.16 22.87 -15.12
C LYS A 166 -6.64 21.45 -14.98
N VAL A 167 -7.36 20.66 -14.19
CA VAL A 167 -7.10 19.23 -14.04
C VAL A 167 -8.25 18.47 -14.66
N GLU A 168 -7.94 17.51 -15.52
CA GLU A 168 -8.90 16.65 -16.19
C GLU A 168 -8.72 15.21 -15.69
N ASP A 169 -9.84 14.54 -15.43
CA ASP A 169 -9.89 13.13 -15.11
C ASP A 169 -9.97 12.34 -16.40
N LEU A 170 -9.06 11.39 -16.57
CA LEU A 170 -8.96 10.63 -17.80
C LEU A 170 -9.73 9.32 -17.71
N SER A 171 -10.50 9.08 -18.77
CA SER A 171 -11.10 7.79 -19.07
C SER A 171 -10.01 6.74 -19.38
N ILE A 172 -10.39 5.46 -19.41
CA ILE A 172 -9.44 4.39 -19.72
C ILE A 172 -8.97 4.45 -21.18
N GLU A 173 -9.84 4.91 -22.08
CA GLU A 173 -9.55 5.15 -23.51
C GLU A 173 -8.45 6.21 -23.68
N GLU A 174 -8.35 7.14 -22.74
CA GLU A 174 -7.35 8.21 -22.74
C GLU A 174 -6.07 7.87 -21.98
N THR A 175 -5.90 6.63 -21.51
CA THR A 175 -4.67 6.20 -20.80
C THR A 175 -3.40 6.49 -21.60
N ASN A 176 -3.45 6.37 -22.94
CA ASN A 176 -2.31 6.65 -23.81
C ASN A 176 -1.85 8.13 -23.72
N ARG A 177 -2.77 9.08 -23.49
CA ARG A 177 -2.45 10.51 -23.33
C ARG A 177 -1.62 10.74 -22.07
N PHE A 178 -2.00 10.09 -20.96
CA PHE A 178 -1.20 10.07 -19.73
C PHE A 178 0.14 9.38 -19.96
N TYR A 179 0.13 8.19 -20.57
CA TYR A 179 1.33 7.36 -20.73
C TYR A 179 2.40 8.04 -21.60
N LYS A 180 2.03 8.80 -22.64
CA LYS A 180 2.99 9.59 -23.43
C LYS A 180 3.74 10.62 -22.59
N LEU A 181 3.03 11.38 -21.76
CA LEU A 181 3.64 12.36 -20.84
C LEU A 181 4.53 11.65 -19.81
N PHE A 182 4.10 10.48 -19.36
CA PHE A 182 4.82 9.66 -18.43
C PHE A 182 6.13 9.13 -19.02
N GLN A 183 6.13 8.62 -20.26
CA GLN A 183 7.32 8.17 -21.00
C GLN A 183 8.35 9.30 -21.19
N MET A 184 7.90 10.51 -21.52
CA MET A 184 8.81 11.67 -21.62
C MET A 184 9.54 11.94 -20.29
N ALA A 185 8.89 11.69 -19.15
CA ALA A 185 9.52 11.81 -17.83
C ALA A 185 10.50 10.66 -17.56
N GLU A 186 10.19 9.43 -17.99
CA GLU A 186 11.12 8.28 -17.91
C GLU A 186 12.44 8.57 -18.62
N GLU A 187 12.36 9.01 -19.88
CA GLU A 187 13.53 9.32 -20.72
C GLU A 187 14.39 10.42 -20.08
N LYS A 188 13.74 11.44 -19.51
CA LYS A 188 14.44 12.56 -18.86
C LYS A 188 15.14 12.16 -17.56
N HIS A 189 14.55 11.26 -16.78
CA HIS A 189 15.00 10.95 -15.42
C HIS A 189 15.70 9.59 -15.28
N GLY A 190 15.73 8.78 -16.34
CA GLY A 190 16.47 7.51 -16.37
C GLY A 190 15.86 6.40 -15.51
N PHE A 191 14.55 6.43 -15.28
CA PHE A 191 13.83 5.40 -14.52
C PHE A 191 12.84 4.66 -15.42
N HIS A 192 12.77 3.33 -15.28
CA HIS A 192 11.74 2.51 -15.90
C HIS A 192 10.57 2.30 -14.94
N PHE A 193 9.38 2.63 -15.40
CA PHE A 193 8.12 2.44 -14.69
C PHE A 193 7.25 1.39 -15.39
N MET A 194 6.00 1.28 -14.95
CA MET A 194 5.03 0.33 -15.48
C MET A 194 4.52 0.77 -16.86
N ASN A 195 4.22 -0.19 -17.73
CA ASN A 195 3.73 0.07 -19.08
C ASN A 195 2.26 0.55 -19.11
N GLU A 196 1.78 0.97 -20.29
CA GLU A 196 0.40 1.46 -20.47
C GLU A 196 -0.66 0.45 -19.99
N ASP A 197 -0.46 -0.84 -20.27
CA ASP A 197 -1.36 -1.92 -19.88
C ASP A 197 -1.53 -2.05 -18.36
N TYR A 198 -0.51 -1.71 -17.59
CA TYR A 198 -0.61 -1.67 -16.13
C TYR A 198 -1.62 -0.61 -15.69
N PHE A 199 -1.55 0.60 -16.24
CA PHE A 199 -2.44 1.69 -15.86
C PHE A 199 -3.90 1.41 -16.26
N LYS A 200 -4.12 0.90 -17.48
CA LYS A 200 -5.44 0.44 -17.93
C LYS A 200 -6.02 -0.59 -16.97
N ARG A 201 -5.23 -1.62 -16.66
CA ARG A 201 -5.62 -2.68 -15.72
C ARG A 201 -5.94 -2.14 -14.33
N MET A 202 -5.21 -1.15 -13.83
CA MET A 202 -5.53 -0.52 -12.53
C MET A 202 -6.87 0.21 -12.57
N GLN A 203 -7.17 0.95 -13.64
CA GLN A 203 -8.48 1.59 -13.82
C GLN A 203 -9.61 0.56 -13.95
N GLU A 204 -9.40 -0.56 -14.63
CA GLU A 204 -10.40 -1.65 -14.72
C GLU A 204 -10.68 -2.30 -13.36
N ILE A 205 -9.62 -2.57 -12.58
CA ILE A 205 -9.73 -3.24 -11.28
C ILE A 205 -10.42 -2.34 -10.27
N TYR A 206 -9.96 -1.10 -10.16
CA TYR A 206 -10.33 -0.19 -9.07
C TYR A 206 -11.42 0.81 -9.44
N LYS A 207 -11.71 0.99 -10.74
CA LYS A 207 -12.79 1.86 -11.24
C LYS A 207 -12.73 3.26 -10.62
N ASP A 208 -13.78 3.68 -9.95
CA ASP A 208 -13.92 4.96 -9.23
C ASP A 208 -12.88 5.15 -8.11
N LYS A 209 -12.16 4.10 -7.71
CA LYS A 209 -11.09 4.14 -6.70
C LYS A 209 -9.69 4.34 -7.28
N ALA A 210 -9.55 4.42 -8.61
CA ALA A 210 -8.30 4.76 -9.27
C ALA A 210 -8.53 5.81 -10.36
N MET A 211 -7.76 6.89 -10.33
CA MET A 211 -7.90 7.99 -11.27
C MET A 211 -6.55 8.31 -11.91
N LEU A 212 -6.55 8.47 -13.24
CA LEU A 212 -5.48 9.16 -13.94
C LEU A 212 -5.91 10.60 -14.17
N LYS A 213 -5.04 11.54 -13.81
CA LYS A 213 -5.31 12.96 -13.95
C LYS A 213 -4.17 13.62 -14.71
N ILE A 214 -4.51 14.61 -15.50
CA ILE A 214 -3.53 15.46 -16.20
C ILE A 214 -3.83 16.92 -15.94
N ALA A 215 -2.78 17.73 -15.90
CA ALA A 215 -2.89 19.18 -15.83
C ALA A 215 -2.74 19.77 -17.24
N CYS A 216 -3.64 20.66 -17.64
CA CYS A 216 -3.60 21.34 -18.93
C CYS A 216 -3.95 22.83 -18.78
N ILE A 217 -3.51 23.64 -19.73
CA ILE A 217 -3.99 25.01 -19.92
C ILE A 217 -4.86 24.98 -21.16
N LYS A 218 -6.09 25.49 -21.06
CA LYS A 218 -7.01 25.64 -22.20
C LYS A 218 -6.84 27.02 -22.82
#